data_AF-A0A3C8C8B9-F1
#
_entry.id   AF-A0A3C8C8B9-F1
#
_cell.length_a   1.000
_cell.length_b   1.000
_cell.length_c   1.000
_cell.angle_alpha   90.00
_cell.angle_beta   90.00
_cell.angle_gamma   90.00
#
_symmetry.space_group_name_H-M   'P 1'
#
loop_
_entity.id
_entity.type
_entity.pdbx_description
1 polymer ?
#
loop_
_entity_poly.entity_id
_entity_poly.type
_entity_poly.pdbx_seq_one_letter_code
_entity_poly.pdbx_strand_id
1 'polypeptide(L)'
;MPSFVYSCEKCSTELRFLVSFALDENISIHCPKCNEVKKFQMEREGNVGKDWCSNVSIKNKRRRDEDGLYKSPAREQVLAS
;
A
#
# COMPACT_ATOMS: atom_id res chain seq x y z
N MET A 1 6.55 -4.96 -0.11
CA MET A 1 7.41 -3.84 -0.54
C MET A 1 6.96 -2.62 0.25
N PRO A 2 7.86 -1.94 0.98
CA PRO A 2 7.49 -0.75 1.73
C PRO A 2 6.96 0.34 0.79
N SER A 3 6.19 1.27 1.35
CA SER A 3 5.74 2.43 0.60
C SER A 3 6.00 3.67 1.42
N PHE A 4 6.28 4.78 0.74
CA PHE A 4 6.54 6.07 1.38
C PHE A 4 5.75 7.14 0.65
N VAL A 5 5.18 8.06 1.40
CA VAL A 5 4.38 9.17 0.88
C VAL A 5 5.23 10.43 0.92
N TYR A 6 5.29 11.11 -0.23
CA TYR A 6 6.01 12.35 -0.40
C TYR A 6 5.05 13.48 -0.80
N SER A 7 5.24 14.68 -0.28
CA SER A 7 4.44 15.85 -0.62
C SER A 7 5.21 16.82 -1.49
N CYS A 8 4.53 17.43 -2.46
CA CYS A 8 5.10 18.51 -3.26
C CYS A 8 5.28 19.77 -2.40
N GLU A 9 6.49 20.33 -2.35
CA GLU A 9 6.81 21.53 -1.54
C GLU A 9 5.93 22.74 -1.90
N LYS A 10 5.44 22.85 -3.14
CA LYS A 10 4.67 24.01 -3.62
C LYS A 10 3.17 23.89 -3.41
N CYS A 11 2.59 22.71 -3.69
CA CYS A 11 1.13 22.55 -3.77
C CYS A 11 0.58 21.47 -2.83
N SER A 12 1.45 20.87 -2.01
CA SER A 12 1.15 19.83 -1.03
C SER A 12 0.47 18.59 -1.63
N THR A 13 0.59 18.38 -2.94
CA THR A 13 0.09 17.15 -3.58
C THR A 13 0.94 15.98 -3.10
N GLU A 14 0.28 14.96 -2.58
CA GLU A 14 0.94 13.74 -2.11
C GLU A 14 1.07 12.71 -3.24
N LEU A 15 2.24 12.07 -3.30
CA LEU A 15 2.52 10.95 -4.19
C LEU A 15 3.09 9.79 -3.37
N ARG A 16 2.71 8.56 -3.73
CA ARG A 16 3.16 7.34 -3.07
C ARG A 16 4.19 6.62 -3.93
N PHE A 17 5.32 6.29 -3.33
CA PHE A 17 6.40 5.52 -3.95
C PHE A 17 6.51 4.14 -3.31
N LEU A 18 6.60 3.11 -4.14
CA LEU A 18 6.86 1.72 -3.71
C LEU A 18 8.35 1.43 -3.89
N VAL A 19 9.11 1.60 -2.82
CA VAL A 19 10.58 1.49 -2.81
C VAL A 19 11.04 0.71 -1.57
N SER A 20 12.24 0.14 -1.63
CA SER A 20 12.78 -0.71 -0.56
C SER A 20 13.17 0.06 0.72
N PHE A 21 13.41 1.36 0.62
CA PHE A 21 13.80 2.24 1.72
C PHE A 21 13.36 3.68 1.42
N ALA A 22 13.23 4.50 2.47
CA ALA A 22 12.92 5.92 2.32
C ALA A 22 14.07 6.64 1.62
N LEU A 23 13.76 7.43 0.61
CA LEU A 23 14.71 8.36 0.00
C LEU A 23 14.86 9.54 0.97
N ASP A 24 16.06 9.71 1.54
CA ASP A 24 16.39 10.75 2.52
C ASP A 24 16.49 12.15 1.89
N GLU A 25 16.69 12.24 0.58
CA GLU A 25 16.79 13.51 -0.15
C GLU A 25 15.48 13.91 -0.81
N ASN A 26 15.26 15.22 -0.96
CA ASN A 26 14.10 15.76 -1.67
C ASN A 26 14.14 15.30 -3.14
N ILE A 27 13.22 14.42 -3.50
CA ILE A 27 13.11 13.89 -4.86
C ILE A 27 12.55 14.95 -5.80
N SER A 28 13.22 15.16 -6.94
CA SER A 28 12.79 16.10 -7.97
C SER A 28 12.09 15.36 -9.10
N ILE A 29 10.76 15.48 -9.16
CA ILE A 29 9.91 14.75 -10.11
C ILE A 29 8.79 15.65 -10.65
N HIS A 30 8.15 15.22 -11.73
CA HIS A 30 7.02 15.93 -12.30
C HIS A 30 5.81 15.91 -11.34
N CYS A 31 5.36 17.08 -10.92
CA CYS A 31 4.16 17.22 -10.11
C CYS A 31 2.93 17.31 -11.04
N PRO A 32 1.95 16.39 -10.95
CA PRO A 32 0.79 16.39 -11.83
C PRO A 32 -0.13 17.61 -11.63
N LYS A 33 -0.13 18.21 -10.42
CA LYS A 33 -0.95 19.39 -10.12
C LYS A 33 -0.27 20.70 -10.54
N CYS A 34 1.06 20.79 -10.39
CA CYS A 34 1.81 21.98 -10.85
C CYS A 34 2.13 21.93 -12.35
N ASN A 35 2.06 20.76 -12.98
CA ASN A 35 2.50 20.51 -14.35
C ASN A 35 3.96 20.95 -14.63
N GLU A 36 4.82 20.77 -13.63
CA GLU A 36 6.24 21.16 -13.65
C GLU A 36 7.04 20.18 -12.78
N VAL A 37 8.35 20.10 -13.00
CA VAL A 37 9.26 19.40 -12.09
C VAL A 37 9.35 20.17 -10.77
N LYS A 38 9.04 19.50 -9.67
CA LYS A 38 9.09 20.04 -8.31
C LYS A 38 9.79 19.08 -7.37
N LYS A 39 10.26 19.64 -6.26
CA LYS A 39 10.78 18.88 -5.14
C LYS A 39 9.64 18.30 -4.32
N PHE A 40 9.86 17.08 -3.87
CA PHE A 40 8.94 16.32 -3.04
C PHE A 40 9.68 15.88 -1.79
N GLN A 41 9.11 16.18 -0.62
CA GLN A 41 9.67 15.85 0.68
C GLN A 41 8.98 14.63 1.27
N MET A 42 9.72 13.78 1.96
CA MET A 42 9.14 12.61 2.62
C MET A 42 8.26 13.08 3.79
N GLU A 43 6.97 12.74 3.76
CA GLU A 43 6.04 13.09 4.84
C GLU A 43 5.91 11.95 5.84
N ARG A 44 5.75 10.73 5.33
CA ARG A 44 5.44 9.56 6.17
C ARG A 44 5.70 8.25 5.44
N GLU A 45 5.91 7.20 6.23
CA GLU A 45 5.75 5.84 5.74
C GLU A 45 4.30 5.65 5.29
N GLY A 46 4.11 5.11 4.08
CA GLY A 46 2.82 4.69 3.59
C GLY A 46 2.55 3.24 4.00
N ASN A 47 1.29 2.81 3.87
CA ASN A 47 0.84 1.50 4.37
C ASN A 47 1.03 1.34 5.90
N VAL A 48 1.01 2.43 6.66
CA VAL A 48 0.89 2.41 8.13
C VAL A 48 -0.24 3.34 8.57
N GLY A 49 -0.87 3.04 9.71
CA GLY A 49 -1.91 3.89 10.33
C GLY A 49 -3.04 4.32 9.38
N LYS A 50 -3.08 5.62 9.03
CA LYS A 50 -4.09 6.22 8.14
C LYS A 50 -3.90 5.83 6.67
N ASP A 51 -2.67 5.52 6.23
CA ASP A 51 -2.39 5.03 4.88
C ASP A 51 -2.54 3.52 4.76
N TRP A 52 -2.42 2.80 5.89
CA TRP A 52 -2.80 1.41 6.01
C TRP A 52 -4.31 1.33 6.03
N CYS A 53 -4.95 1.40 4.85
CA CYS A 53 -6.26 0.82 4.55
C CYS A 53 -7.23 0.70 5.74
N SER A 54 -7.37 1.74 6.57
CA SER A 54 -8.13 1.68 7.83
C SER A 54 -9.63 1.77 7.53
N ASN A 55 -9.95 2.13 6.29
CA ASN A 55 -11.26 2.08 5.67
C ASN A 55 -11.41 1.00 4.60
N VAL A 56 -10.44 0.08 4.45
CA VAL A 56 -10.76 -1.17 3.77
C VAL A 56 -11.55 -1.99 4.77
N SER A 57 -12.82 -1.60 4.92
CA SER A 57 -13.88 -2.56 5.06
C SER A 57 -13.72 -3.48 3.87
N ILE A 58 -12.91 -4.52 4.01
CA ILE A 58 -13.16 -5.76 3.31
C ILE A 58 -14.51 -6.19 3.89
N LYS A 59 -15.59 -5.55 3.44
CA LYS A 59 -16.88 -6.18 3.41
C LYS A 59 -16.60 -7.32 2.47
N ASN A 60 -16.21 -8.43 3.06
CA ASN A 60 -16.13 -9.72 2.43
C ASN A 60 -17.57 -10.01 2.03
N LYS A 61 -18.06 -9.31 0.99
CA LYS A 61 -19.48 -9.32 0.60
C LYS A 61 -19.85 -10.69 0.06
N ARG A 62 -18.86 -11.56 -0.16
CA ARG A 62 -18.96 -13.00 -0.12
C ARG A 62 -17.61 -13.52 0.39
N ARG A 63 -17.53 -14.06 1.62
CA ARG A 63 -16.76 -15.31 1.76
C ARG A 63 -17.46 -16.22 0.76
N ARG A 64 -16.85 -16.44 -0.40
CA ARG A 64 -17.46 -17.32 -1.38
C ARG A 64 -17.43 -18.68 -0.71
N ASP A 65 -18.57 -19.15 -0.27
CA ASP A 65 -18.72 -20.53 0.20
C ASP A 65 -18.24 -21.54 -0.88
N GLU A 66 -18.03 -21.07 -2.12
CA GLU A 66 -17.44 -21.76 -3.27
C GLU A 66 -15.93 -21.53 -3.52
N ASP A 67 -15.19 -20.76 -2.72
CA ASP A 67 -13.72 -20.70 -2.87
C ASP A 67 -13.11 -21.99 -2.27
N GLY A 68 -13.19 -23.08 -3.05
CA GLY A 68 -12.72 -24.44 -2.74
C GLY A 68 -11.20 -24.58 -2.49
N LEU A 69 -10.50 -23.48 -2.22
CA LEU A 69 -9.07 -23.45 -1.90
C LEU A 69 -8.74 -23.91 -0.47
N TYR A 70 -9.75 -24.11 0.39
CA TYR A 70 -9.59 -24.63 1.76
C TYR A 70 -10.25 -26.00 2.01
N LYS A 71 -10.73 -26.68 0.95
CA LYS A 71 -11.19 -28.06 1.02
C LYS A 71 -10.25 -28.97 0.24
N SER A 72 -9.02 -29.15 0.73
CA SER A 72 -8.18 -30.26 0.29
C SER A 72 -8.39 -31.45 1.25
N PRO A 73 -8.65 -32.67 0.75
CA PRO A 73 -8.79 -33.88 1.57
C PRO A 73 -7.51 -34.26 2.34
N ALA A 74 -6.38 -33.64 2.01
CA ALA A 74 -5.07 -34.01 2.54
C ALA A 74 -4.87 -33.64 4.02
N ARG A 75 -5.70 -32.77 4.61
CA ARG A 75 -5.53 -32.36 6.02
C ARG A 75 -6.21 -33.32 7.01
N GLU A 76 -7.22 -34.07 6.59
CA GLU A 76 -7.90 -35.04 7.47
C GLU A 76 -7.11 -36.35 7.62
N GLN A 77 -6.27 -36.74 6.66
CA GLN A 77 -5.45 -37.95 6.79
C GLN A 77 -4.25 -37.78 7.74
N VAL A 78 -3.75 -36.55 7.93
CA VAL A 78 -2.56 -36.30 8.77
C VAL A 78 -2.90 -36.19 10.26
N LEU A 79 -4.16 -35.89 10.61
CA LEU A 79 -4.59 -35.80 12.02
C LEU A 79 -5.18 -37.10 12.56
N ALA A 80 -5.31 -38.12 11.72
CA ALA A 80 -5.82 -39.45 12.07
C ALA A 80 -4.75 -40.55 12.03
N SER A 81 -3.46 -40.18 11.93
CA SER A 81 -2.31 -41.11 12.06
C SER A 81 -1.60 -40.94 13.40
#